data_AF-A0A8T5P1R0-F1
#
_entry.id   AF-A0A8T5P1R0-F1
#
_cell.length_a   1.000
_cell.length_b   1.000
_cell.length_c   1.000
_cell.angle_alpha   90.00
_cell.angle_beta   90.00
_cell.angle_gamma   90.00
#
_symmetry.space_group_name_H-M   'P 1'
#
loop_
_entity.id
_entity.type
_entity.pdbx_description
1 polymer ?
#
loop_
_entity_poly.entity_id
_entity_poly.type
_entity_poly.pdbx_seq_one_letter_code
_entity_poly.pdbx_strand_id
1 'polypeptide(L)'
;MRMNLKTVLYVCIILFILSGAAGASTVLSNAGGGVWKYQKDIYFIENSGSTLTDYQVMVELKGSDFPAEAKNGGADIRFTDAGGVELSYWIEEWDSAGKTARIWVKVPEVPSGGEAKITMHYGNPLAKSSSNGNSTFDFFDDFDGTSLNTNKWLVQQVMGHYMDRTFSIFPTIKVSGGRLTLGNQTVIVSTYVFSPPKIIEANLSLPINPTEFNTMFSAQAMGSEGDTIGFKTINSNEMTSTSNPSDKSNNIVKMDSKEKVHTMKWRSEDVIFQTSYSTVAIHTRGIPVDPFYIFFTNGPGGKSTVNIIADWVRARKYAFPEPLTVTGMYINKSAFPKVIKPMEESEITVYLKNYGTSDITGIEVSDSVPEKIDLVGGDFPGPMKFDILRQGETKEIRYKIWSKETGSFTLEPVSVTYSDKNGNVQTAKSERVQIKVSSNSETGKSPGRTSATSASVSLHGEKTDVVLGEDILLKLSAVNLINKPKMHVQVIIIPPSGMSVTSSEFSKSGAGQFTADYELAPGDGRDIEVRIRSNQIGDFNVSGRIVYYFGDNKGTSEDYTLDLPIKVQKENSSTQELTKRVSPDAEAPGFEAVLWISGLLFAIFLIKKKG
;
A
#
# COMPACT_ATOMS: atom_id res chain seq x y z
N MET A 1 30.51 18.59 -59.44
CA MET A 1 31.08 17.85 -58.29
C MET A 1 30.11 16.73 -57.93
N ARG A 2 30.37 15.49 -58.38
CA ARG A 2 29.49 14.34 -58.11
C ARG A 2 29.86 13.76 -56.75
N MET A 3 29.01 13.94 -55.74
CA MET A 3 29.18 13.27 -54.44
C MET A 3 29.01 11.75 -54.63
N ASN A 4 29.95 10.99 -54.08
CA ASN A 4 29.92 9.53 -54.08
C ASN A 4 28.76 9.04 -53.18
N LEU A 5 28.08 7.97 -53.62
CA LEU A 5 26.98 7.32 -52.91
C LEU A 5 27.33 6.97 -51.44
N LYS A 6 28.60 6.66 -51.13
CA LYS A 6 29.09 6.44 -49.76
C LYS A 6 29.05 7.71 -48.89
N THR A 7 29.30 8.88 -49.49
CA THR A 7 29.25 10.18 -48.82
C THR A 7 27.81 10.60 -48.57
N VAL A 8 26.90 10.32 -49.50
CA VAL A 8 25.45 10.53 -49.30
C VAL A 8 24.92 9.64 -48.18
N LEU A 9 25.34 8.37 -48.14
CA LEU A 9 24.93 7.43 -47.09
C LEU A 9 25.45 7.85 -45.70
N TYR A 10 26.70 8.33 -45.60
CA TYR A 10 27.24 8.85 -44.34
C TYR A 10 26.52 10.12 -43.86
N VAL A 11 26.17 11.04 -44.76
CA VAL A 11 25.42 12.26 -44.41
C VAL A 11 23.98 11.93 -44.00
N CYS A 12 23.33 10.95 -44.65
CA CYS A 12 22.01 10.47 -44.24
C CYS A 12 22.02 9.74 -42.90
N ILE A 13 23.05 8.94 -42.60
CA ILE A 13 23.21 8.26 -41.30
C ILE A 13 23.49 9.29 -40.18
N ILE A 14 24.31 10.31 -40.45
CA ILE A 14 24.57 11.40 -39.49
C ILE A 14 23.30 12.25 -39.27
N LEU A 15 22.50 12.52 -40.31
CA LEU A 15 21.20 13.21 -40.17
C LEU A 15 20.13 12.35 -39.46
N PHE A 16 20.16 11.02 -39.62
CA PHE A 16 19.28 10.11 -38.87
C PHE A 16 19.69 10.00 -37.40
N ILE A 17 20.99 9.96 -37.10
CA ILE A 17 21.52 9.96 -35.72
C ILE A 17 21.28 11.31 -35.03
N LEU A 18 21.27 12.43 -35.77
CA LEU A 18 20.89 13.75 -35.23
C LEU A 18 19.36 13.98 -35.11
N SER A 19 18.52 13.12 -35.67
CA SER A 19 17.05 13.17 -35.46
C SER A 19 16.57 12.33 -34.27
N GLY A 20 17.46 11.53 -33.67
CA GLY A 20 17.16 10.58 -32.61
C GLY A 20 17.53 11.08 -31.21
N ALA A 21 17.00 12.24 -30.78
CA ALA A 21 16.83 12.62 -29.36
C ALA A 21 16.14 14.00 -29.24
N ALA A 22 15.06 14.24 -29.97
CA ALA A 22 14.05 15.16 -29.46
C ALA A 22 13.13 14.32 -28.58
N GLY A 23 13.56 14.04 -27.34
CA GLY A 23 12.62 13.62 -26.31
C GLY A 23 11.53 14.68 -26.30
N ALA A 24 10.28 14.28 -26.56
CA ALA A 24 9.17 15.21 -26.46
C ALA A 24 9.23 15.81 -25.05
N SER A 25 9.57 17.10 -24.96
CA SER A 25 9.43 17.83 -23.71
C SER A 25 7.95 17.80 -23.39
N THR A 26 7.55 16.97 -22.42
CA THR A 26 6.18 16.91 -21.94
C THR A 26 5.89 18.28 -21.33
N VAL A 27 5.14 19.09 -22.07
CA VAL A 27 4.70 20.39 -21.58
C VAL A 27 3.73 20.13 -20.43
N LEU A 28 4.16 20.40 -19.21
CA LEU A 28 3.31 20.30 -18.03
C LEU A 28 2.06 21.17 -18.21
N SER A 29 0.90 20.61 -17.84
CA SER A 29 -0.41 21.21 -18.03
C SER A 29 -0.49 22.58 -17.37
N ASN A 30 -1.30 23.49 -17.93
CA ASN A 30 -1.56 24.81 -17.36
C ASN A 30 -0.29 25.63 -16.98
N ALA A 31 0.86 25.36 -17.61
CA ALA A 31 2.14 26.01 -17.29
C ALA A 31 2.21 27.51 -17.64
N GLY A 32 1.29 28.01 -18.48
CA GLY A 32 1.22 29.43 -18.85
C GLY A 32 2.46 29.97 -19.58
N GLY A 33 3.33 29.08 -20.09
CA GLY A 33 4.57 29.44 -20.79
C GLY A 33 5.76 29.77 -19.88
N GLY A 34 5.64 29.61 -18.56
CA GLY A 34 6.74 29.84 -17.62
C GLY A 34 7.68 28.64 -17.43
N VAL A 35 8.82 28.88 -16.77
CA VAL A 35 9.83 27.86 -16.45
C VAL A 35 9.60 27.32 -15.05
N TRP A 36 9.66 25.99 -14.92
CA TRP A 36 9.67 25.28 -13.64
C TRP A 36 11.08 25.34 -13.06
N LYS A 37 11.24 26.00 -11.91
CA LYS A 37 12.56 26.30 -11.33
C LYS A 37 13.06 25.24 -10.37
N TYR A 38 12.13 24.50 -9.76
CA TYR A 38 12.43 23.55 -8.71
C TYR A 38 11.72 22.24 -8.97
N GLN A 39 12.37 21.17 -8.53
CA GLN A 39 11.84 19.82 -8.58
C GLN A 39 12.21 19.06 -7.31
N LYS A 40 11.36 18.12 -6.91
CA LYS A 40 11.58 17.25 -5.76
C LYS A 40 11.13 15.83 -6.07
N ASP A 41 12.05 14.89 -5.95
CA ASP A 41 11.72 13.47 -6.07
C ASP A 41 11.08 12.96 -4.77
N ILE A 42 10.07 12.13 -4.94
CA ILE A 42 9.28 11.52 -3.87
C ILE A 42 9.09 10.05 -4.23
N TYR A 43 9.33 9.18 -3.27
CA TYR A 43 9.25 7.74 -3.47
C TYR A 43 8.14 7.16 -2.60
N PHE A 44 7.49 6.12 -3.10
CA PHE A 44 6.51 5.32 -2.36
C PHE A 44 6.97 3.87 -2.32
N ILE A 45 7.17 3.35 -1.11
CA ILE A 45 7.52 1.95 -0.88
C ILE A 45 6.24 1.15 -0.69
N GLU A 46 6.06 0.10 -1.48
CA GLU A 46 4.94 -0.83 -1.37
C GLU A 46 5.10 -1.70 -0.13
N ASN A 47 4.06 -1.77 0.72
CA ASN A 47 4.11 -2.49 2.00
C ASN A 47 2.97 -3.49 2.21
N SER A 48 2.01 -3.57 1.30
CA SER A 48 0.86 -4.47 1.36
C SER A 48 1.13 -5.84 0.76
N GLY A 49 2.24 -6.02 0.05
CA GLY A 49 2.58 -7.29 -0.62
C GLY A 49 1.84 -7.50 -1.94
N SER A 50 1.33 -6.42 -2.55
CA SER A 50 0.62 -6.48 -3.83
C SER A 50 0.95 -5.27 -4.71
N THR A 51 1.02 -5.47 -6.03
CA THR A 51 1.23 -4.36 -6.96
C THR A 51 -0.01 -3.47 -6.97
N LEU A 52 0.18 -2.20 -6.62
CA LEU A 52 -0.89 -1.21 -6.60
C LEU A 52 -0.93 -0.48 -7.93
N THR A 53 -2.07 -0.47 -8.60
CA THR A 53 -2.26 0.24 -9.88
C THR A 53 -3.21 1.41 -9.70
N ASP A 54 -2.98 2.52 -10.41
CA ASP A 54 -3.83 3.71 -10.36
C ASP A 54 -4.17 4.12 -8.91
N TYR A 55 -3.18 4.04 -8.03
CA TYR A 55 -3.38 4.10 -6.58
C TYR A 55 -3.15 5.52 -6.06
N GLN A 56 -4.04 5.97 -5.18
CA GLN A 56 -3.96 7.30 -4.59
C GLN A 56 -3.07 7.27 -3.34
N VAL A 57 -1.91 7.92 -3.44
CA VAL A 57 -0.94 8.07 -2.35
C VAL A 57 -0.97 9.49 -1.81
N MET A 58 -0.72 9.63 -0.50
CA MET A 58 -0.64 10.93 0.16
C MET A 58 0.81 11.40 0.26
N VAL A 59 1.07 12.58 -0.28
CA VAL A 59 2.31 13.33 -0.08
C VAL A 59 2.06 14.35 1.02
N GLU A 60 2.67 14.12 2.18
CA GLU A 60 2.67 15.08 3.28
C GLU A 60 4.01 15.85 3.28
N LEU A 61 3.93 17.17 3.17
CA LEU A 61 5.08 18.07 3.16
C LEU A 61 5.03 18.93 4.42
N LYS A 62 6.11 18.95 5.20
CA LYS A 62 6.18 19.70 6.46
C LYS A 62 7.56 20.31 6.70
N GLY A 63 7.62 21.46 7.34
CA GLY A 63 8.89 22.07 7.75
C GLY A 63 9.81 22.39 6.57
N SER A 64 10.99 21.77 6.51
CA SER A 64 11.94 21.95 5.39
C SER A 64 11.50 21.26 4.10
N ASP A 65 10.57 20.30 4.17
CA ASP A 65 10.04 19.63 2.99
C ASP A 65 8.98 20.45 2.24
N PHE A 66 8.45 21.49 2.88
CA PHE A 66 7.46 22.38 2.30
C PHE A 66 8.05 23.24 1.16
N PRO A 67 7.42 23.29 -0.02
CA PRO A 67 7.94 24.01 -1.18
C PRO A 67 7.67 25.52 -1.04
N ALA A 68 8.51 26.21 -0.27
CA ALA A 68 8.36 27.63 0.03
C ALA A 68 8.38 28.54 -1.21
N GLU A 69 8.99 28.07 -2.30
CA GLU A 69 9.09 28.78 -3.58
C GLU A 69 7.90 28.55 -4.52
N ALA A 70 6.95 27.68 -4.14
CA ALA A 70 5.68 27.53 -4.85
C ALA A 70 4.74 28.72 -4.56
N LYS A 71 3.80 28.96 -5.46
CA LYS A 71 2.72 29.94 -5.26
C LYS A 71 1.89 29.55 -4.06
N ASN A 72 1.39 30.56 -3.33
CA ASN A 72 0.45 30.33 -2.25
C ASN A 72 -0.78 29.54 -2.76
N GLY A 73 -1.16 28.48 -2.06
CA GLY A 73 -2.20 27.54 -2.49
C GLY A 73 -1.75 26.50 -3.52
N GLY A 74 -0.46 26.44 -3.87
CA GLY A 74 0.11 25.38 -4.72
C GLY A 74 -0.35 25.38 -6.18
N ALA A 75 -0.77 26.54 -6.72
CA ALA A 75 -1.29 26.63 -8.09
C ALA A 75 -0.26 26.20 -9.16
N ASP A 76 1.03 26.32 -8.86
CA ASP A 76 2.15 25.87 -9.68
C ASP A 76 2.77 24.57 -9.16
N ILE A 77 1.97 23.61 -8.70
CA ILE A 77 2.43 22.25 -8.38
C ILE A 77 2.12 21.32 -9.54
N ARG A 78 3.07 20.49 -9.97
CA ARG A 78 2.82 19.37 -10.90
C ARG A 78 3.54 18.13 -10.43
N PHE A 79 3.04 16.97 -10.81
CA PHE A 79 3.70 15.70 -10.57
C PHE A 79 3.92 14.98 -11.88
N THR A 80 5.07 14.33 -12.03
CA THR A 80 5.34 13.40 -13.12
C THR A 80 5.80 12.05 -12.56
N ASP A 81 5.55 10.98 -13.29
CA ASP A 81 6.21 9.70 -13.03
C ASP A 81 7.70 9.75 -13.45
N ALA A 82 8.39 8.61 -13.27
CA ALA A 82 9.79 8.46 -13.67
C ALA A 82 10.02 8.61 -15.18
N GLY A 83 8.99 8.44 -16.01
CA GLY A 83 9.02 8.64 -17.46
C GLY A 83 8.72 10.08 -17.90
N GLY A 84 8.40 10.98 -16.98
CA GLY A 84 8.03 12.36 -17.27
C GLY A 84 6.56 12.55 -17.69
N VAL A 85 5.72 11.54 -17.50
CA VAL A 85 4.27 11.62 -17.74
C VAL A 85 3.60 12.31 -16.56
N GLU A 86 2.81 13.34 -16.84
CA GLU A 86 2.11 14.10 -15.80
C GLU A 86 1.02 13.27 -15.10
N LEU A 87 0.94 13.40 -13.78
CA LEU A 87 0.04 12.65 -12.91
C LEU A 87 -1.09 13.54 -12.38
N SER A 88 -2.30 12.97 -12.29
CA SER A 88 -3.42 13.59 -11.59
C SER A 88 -3.10 13.75 -10.11
N TYR A 89 -3.44 14.91 -9.56
CA TYR A 89 -3.26 15.18 -8.14
C TYR A 89 -4.37 16.08 -7.61
N TRP A 90 -4.52 16.10 -6.29
CA TRP A 90 -5.42 17.01 -5.59
C TRP A 90 -4.79 17.53 -4.30
N ILE A 91 -4.79 18.85 -4.13
CA ILE A 91 -4.30 19.53 -2.93
C ILE A 91 -5.44 19.53 -1.92
N GLU A 92 -5.27 18.77 -0.83
CA GLU A 92 -6.23 18.72 0.27
C GLU A 92 -6.06 19.89 1.22
N GLU A 93 -4.82 20.19 1.57
CA GLU A 93 -4.48 21.26 2.51
C GLU A 93 -3.21 21.95 2.03
N TRP A 94 -3.21 23.28 2.15
CA TRP A 94 -2.03 24.10 1.91
C TRP A 94 -1.97 25.23 2.95
N ASP A 95 -1.00 25.13 3.86
CA ASP A 95 -0.72 26.17 4.85
C ASP A 95 0.73 26.66 4.71
N SER A 96 0.87 27.82 4.05
CA SER A 96 2.17 28.48 3.87
C SER A 96 2.76 29.01 5.19
N ALA A 97 1.93 29.34 6.18
CA ALA A 97 2.40 29.88 7.46
C ALA A 97 2.90 28.76 8.37
N GLY A 98 2.14 27.67 8.49
CA GLY A 98 2.53 26.45 9.19
C GLY A 98 3.59 25.62 8.45
N LYS A 99 3.85 25.94 7.18
CA LYS A 99 4.72 25.16 6.26
C LYS A 99 4.27 23.70 6.19
N THR A 100 2.99 23.49 5.96
CA THR A 100 2.39 22.16 5.81
C THR A 100 1.56 22.08 4.54
N ALA A 101 1.61 20.94 3.85
CA ALA A 101 0.72 20.64 2.75
C ALA A 101 0.42 19.14 2.71
N ARG A 102 -0.83 18.79 2.36
CA ARG A 102 -1.23 17.42 2.04
C ARG A 102 -1.74 17.37 0.61
N ILE A 103 -1.09 16.55 -0.21
CA ILE A 103 -1.36 16.45 -1.63
C ILE A 103 -1.53 14.99 -1.99
N TRP A 104 -2.66 14.64 -2.58
CA TRP A 104 -2.93 13.30 -3.07
C TRP A 104 -2.51 13.19 -4.52
N VAL A 105 -1.79 12.12 -4.86
CA VAL A 105 -1.31 11.87 -6.23
C VAL A 105 -1.80 10.50 -6.67
N LYS A 106 -2.35 10.40 -7.88
CA LYS A 106 -2.72 9.12 -8.48
C LYS A 106 -1.50 8.54 -9.20
N VAL A 107 -0.89 7.52 -8.62
CA VAL A 107 0.31 6.87 -9.15
C VAL A 107 -0.10 5.68 -10.03
N PRO A 108 0.40 5.57 -11.27
CA PRO A 108 0.00 4.49 -12.19
C PRO A 108 0.33 3.10 -11.67
N GLU A 109 1.49 2.93 -11.05
CA GLU A 109 1.95 1.66 -10.52
C GLU A 109 2.90 1.85 -9.33
N VAL A 110 2.69 1.08 -8.26
CA VAL A 110 3.64 0.84 -7.17
C VAL A 110 3.87 -0.67 -7.11
N PRO A 111 5.03 -1.19 -7.58
CA PRO A 111 5.28 -2.62 -7.67
C PRO A 111 5.29 -3.31 -6.30
N SER A 112 4.75 -4.54 -6.22
CA SER A 112 4.76 -5.34 -4.99
C SER A 112 6.17 -5.47 -4.40
N GLY A 113 6.33 -5.13 -3.12
CA GLY A 113 7.63 -5.12 -2.42
C GLY A 113 8.68 -4.18 -3.03
N GLY A 114 8.28 -3.32 -3.98
CA GLY A 114 9.15 -2.38 -4.69
C GLY A 114 8.86 -0.93 -4.31
N GLU A 115 9.36 -0.02 -5.15
CA GLU A 115 9.17 1.41 -4.98
C GLU A 115 8.71 2.08 -6.28
N ALA A 116 7.92 3.15 -6.15
CA ALA A 116 7.58 4.05 -7.24
C ALA A 116 8.19 5.43 -6.99
N LYS A 117 8.77 6.04 -8.03
CA LYS A 117 9.28 7.41 -7.99
C LYS A 117 8.34 8.35 -8.74
N ILE A 118 8.00 9.47 -8.10
CA ILE A 118 7.40 10.63 -8.75
C ILE A 118 8.28 11.85 -8.56
N THR A 119 8.15 12.83 -9.44
CA THR A 119 8.84 14.12 -9.36
C THR A 119 7.79 15.23 -9.25
N MET A 120 7.86 16.00 -8.17
CA MET A 120 7.07 17.22 -7.98
C MET A 120 7.79 18.42 -8.60
N HIS A 121 7.14 19.18 -9.47
CA HIS A 121 7.66 20.39 -10.12
C HIS A 121 6.98 21.65 -9.57
N TYR A 122 7.73 22.72 -9.34
CA TYR A 122 7.21 24.00 -8.84
C TYR A 122 8.10 25.22 -9.15
N GLY A 123 7.66 26.42 -8.74
CA GLY A 123 8.36 27.68 -8.95
C GLY A 123 8.06 28.36 -10.29
N ASN A 124 6.95 28.00 -10.92
CA ASN A 124 6.48 28.61 -12.15
C ASN A 124 5.39 29.66 -11.84
N PRO A 125 5.72 30.97 -11.80
CA PRO A 125 4.76 32.00 -11.40
C PRO A 125 3.56 32.13 -12.35
N LEU A 126 3.70 31.74 -13.62
CA LEU A 126 2.67 31.84 -14.65
C LEU A 126 1.70 30.65 -14.66
N ALA A 127 2.01 29.57 -13.92
CA ALA A 127 1.15 28.40 -13.88
C ALA A 127 -0.18 28.68 -13.17
N LYS A 128 -1.25 28.08 -13.71
CA LYS A 128 -2.57 27.98 -13.07
C LYS A 128 -2.71 26.60 -12.42
N SER A 129 -3.58 26.47 -11.41
CA SER A 129 -3.79 25.19 -10.73
C SER A 129 -4.27 24.11 -11.70
N SER A 130 -3.72 22.89 -11.56
CA SER A 130 -4.23 21.66 -12.18
C SER A 130 -4.74 20.66 -11.13
N SER A 131 -4.86 21.08 -9.86
CA SER A 131 -5.41 20.25 -8.78
C SER A 131 -6.84 19.83 -9.12
N ASN A 132 -7.12 18.53 -9.14
CA ASN A 132 -8.42 17.99 -9.50
C ASN A 132 -8.68 16.65 -8.81
N GLY A 133 -9.60 16.65 -7.85
CA GLY A 133 -9.98 15.44 -7.12
C GLY A 133 -10.74 14.43 -7.98
N ASN A 134 -11.55 14.88 -8.95
CA ASN A 134 -12.33 14.00 -9.84
C ASN A 134 -11.44 13.11 -10.72
N SER A 135 -10.26 13.60 -11.14
CA SER A 135 -9.30 12.79 -11.90
C SER A 135 -8.32 11.99 -11.03
N THR A 136 -8.32 12.24 -9.71
CA THR A 136 -7.39 11.64 -8.75
C THR A 136 -8.01 10.43 -8.05
N PHE A 137 -9.27 10.52 -7.63
CA PHE A 137 -9.95 9.48 -6.83
C PHE A 137 -11.00 8.69 -7.62
N ASP A 138 -11.41 7.53 -7.10
CA ASP A 138 -12.48 6.69 -7.70
C ASP A 138 -13.83 7.42 -7.65
N PHE A 139 -14.05 8.20 -6.58
CA PHE A 139 -15.16 9.14 -6.43
C PHE A 139 -14.67 10.35 -5.65
N PHE A 140 -15.16 11.54 -6.01
CA PHE A 140 -14.79 12.79 -5.36
C PHE A 140 -15.91 13.82 -5.51
N ASP A 141 -16.14 14.64 -4.50
CA ASP A 141 -16.91 15.88 -4.62
C ASP A 141 -16.43 16.89 -3.58
N ASP A 142 -16.08 18.09 -4.02
CA ASP A 142 -15.68 19.26 -3.22
C ASP A 142 -16.77 20.34 -3.18
N PHE A 143 -17.93 20.07 -3.80
CA PHE A 143 -19.08 20.96 -3.79
C PHE A 143 -18.76 22.40 -4.28
N ASP A 144 -17.83 22.54 -5.24
CA ASP A 144 -17.43 23.83 -5.84
C ASP A 144 -18.50 24.47 -6.75
N GLY A 145 -19.62 23.78 -6.96
CA GLY A 145 -20.74 24.27 -7.75
C GLY A 145 -21.59 25.35 -7.05
N THR A 146 -22.70 25.71 -7.69
CA THR A 146 -23.75 26.58 -7.13
C THR A 146 -24.99 25.81 -6.68
N SER A 147 -25.01 24.49 -6.93
CA SER A 147 -26.11 23.58 -6.60
C SER A 147 -25.58 22.15 -6.47
N LEU A 148 -26.37 21.26 -5.86
CA LEU A 148 -26.02 19.85 -5.72
C LEU A 148 -25.91 19.19 -7.11
N ASN A 149 -24.80 18.48 -7.35
CA ASN A 149 -24.61 17.75 -8.60
C ASN A 149 -25.47 16.47 -8.61
N THR A 150 -26.60 16.52 -9.32
CA THR A 150 -27.57 15.41 -9.39
C THR A 150 -27.06 14.18 -10.14
N ASN A 151 -25.95 14.28 -10.88
CA ASN A 151 -25.28 13.11 -11.45
C ASN A 151 -24.46 12.34 -10.41
N LYS A 152 -24.11 12.97 -9.29
CA LYS A 152 -23.38 12.35 -8.17
C LYS A 152 -24.29 12.02 -6.99
N TRP A 153 -25.38 12.77 -6.81
CA TRP A 153 -26.23 12.69 -5.62
C TRP A 153 -27.71 12.63 -5.96
N LEU A 154 -28.41 11.71 -5.30
CA LEU A 154 -29.86 11.68 -5.24
C LEU A 154 -30.31 12.27 -3.91
N VAL A 155 -31.32 13.13 -3.95
CA VAL A 155 -32.00 13.61 -2.75
C VAL A 155 -33.10 12.62 -2.41
N GLN A 156 -32.99 11.96 -1.27
CA GLN A 156 -34.04 11.07 -0.79
C GLN A 156 -34.91 11.84 0.21
N GLN A 157 -36.21 11.98 -0.08
CA GLN A 157 -37.15 12.41 0.94
C GLN A 157 -37.40 11.23 1.88
N VAL A 158 -37.09 11.42 3.17
CA VAL A 158 -37.47 10.45 4.20
C VAL A 158 -38.99 10.54 4.38
N MET A 159 -39.74 9.71 3.64
CA MET A 159 -41.15 9.45 3.97
C MET A 159 -41.20 8.27 4.94
N GLY A 160 -41.03 8.55 6.23
CA GLY A 160 -41.24 7.59 7.32
C GLY A 160 -42.52 7.90 8.08
N HIS A 161 -43.57 7.10 7.85
CA HIS A 161 -44.70 6.73 8.72
C HIS A 161 -45.07 7.57 9.97
N TYR A 162 -45.15 8.90 9.92
CA TYR A 162 -46.06 9.66 10.78
C TYR A 162 -46.63 10.84 9.98
N MET A 163 -47.85 10.63 9.48
CA MET A 163 -48.68 11.72 8.99
C MET A 163 -49.17 12.50 10.22
N ASP A 164 -48.38 13.43 10.72
CA ASP A 164 -48.94 14.57 11.44
C ASP A 164 -48.84 15.83 10.57
N ARG A 165 -50.02 16.37 10.29
CA ARG A 165 -50.21 17.53 9.42
C ARG A 165 -49.79 18.75 10.20
N THR A 166 -48.65 19.34 9.81
CA THR A 166 -48.40 20.79 9.60
C THR A 166 -46.92 21.07 9.85
N PHE A 167 -46.03 20.78 8.90
CA PHE A 167 -44.75 21.49 8.75
C PHE A 167 -44.22 21.28 7.33
N SER A 168 -44.55 22.21 6.43
CA SER A 168 -43.93 22.32 5.10
C SER A 168 -42.52 22.91 5.20
N ILE A 169 -41.60 22.24 5.87
CA ILE A 169 -40.17 22.58 5.81
C ILE A 169 -39.52 21.75 4.70
N PHE A 170 -39.20 22.42 3.59
CA PHE A 170 -38.39 21.81 2.54
C PHE A 170 -37.01 21.47 3.10
N PRO A 171 -36.42 20.31 2.74
CA PRO A 171 -35.04 20.01 3.10
C PRO A 171 -34.13 21.12 2.59
N THR A 172 -33.35 21.74 3.48
CA THR A 172 -32.42 22.80 3.08
C THR A 172 -31.11 22.17 2.63
N ILE A 173 -30.97 21.98 1.31
CA ILE A 173 -29.67 21.65 0.70
C ILE A 173 -29.11 22.92 0.09
N LYS A 174 -27.92 23.32 0.51
CA LYS A 174 -27.20 24.44 -0.10
C LYS A 174 -25.81 24.00 -0.49
N VAL A 175 -25.41 24.35 -1.71
CA VAL A 175 -24.03 24.24 -2.19
C VAL A 175 -23.53 25.64 -2.53
N SER A 176 -22.47 26.08 -1.88
CA SER A 176 -21.92 27.43 -2.08
C SER A 176 -20.52 27.52 -1.51
N GLY A 177 -19.57 27.98 -2.34
CA GLY A 177 -18.20 28.25 -1.91
C GLY A 177 -17.43 27.00 -1.48
N GLY A 178 -17.53 25.93 -2.26
CA GLY A 178 -16.84 24.65 -1.99
C GLY A 178 -17.43 23.87 -0.82
N ARG A 179 -18.71 24.10 -0.50
CA ARG A 179 -19.32 23.52 0.71
C ARG A 179 -20.75 23.09 0.48
N LEU A 180 -21.04 21.86 0.91
CA LEU A 180 -22.38 21.35 1.10
C LEU A 180 -22.86 21.69 2.51
N THR A 181 -24.05 22.25 2.62
CA THR A 181 -24.77 22.44 3.87
C THR A 181 -26.07 21.67 3.82
N LEU A 182 -26.25 20.75 4.78
CA LEU A 182 -27.47 19.95 4.94
C LEU A 182 -28.22 20.40 6.19
N GLY A 183 -29.41 20.95 5.97
CA GLY A 183 -30.37 21.25 7.03
C GLY A 183 -31.07 20.01 7.57
N ASN A 184 -31.93 20.21 8.56
CA ASN A 184 -32.71 19.16 9.21
C ASN A 184 -33.53 18.33 8.19
N GLN A 185 -33.76 17.06 8.49
CA GLN A 185 -34.52 16.09 7.68
C GLN A 185 -34.05 15.96 6.23
N THR A 186 -32.74 16.02 6.02
CA THR A 186 -32.14 15.91 4.69
C THR A 186 -31.32 14.64 4.56
N VAL A 187 -31.53 13.91 3.47
CA VAL A 187 -30.71 12.75 3.08
C VAL A 187 -30.28 12.93 1.63
N ILE A 188 -28.98 12.83 1.39
CA ILE A 188 -28.43 12.67 0.05
C ILE A 188 -27.64 11.36 -0.04
N VAL A 189 -27.76 10.71 -1.19
CA VAL A 189 -27.18 9.39 -1.46
C VAL A 189 -26.36 9.47 -2.72
N SER A 190 -25.18 8.86 -2.75
CA SER A 190 -24.39 8.78 -3.98
C SER A 190 -25.14 8.01 -5.07
N THR A 191 -24.98 8.41 -6.32
CA THR A 191 -25.41 7.62 -7.49
C THR A 191 -24.44 6.47 -7.79
N TYR A 192 -23.27 6.48 -7.15
CA TYR A 192 -22.20 5.50 -7.28
C TYR A 192 -22.37 4.39 -6.26
N VAL A 193 -22.17 3.16 -6.73
CA VAL A 193 -22.09 1.95 -5.91
C VAL A 193 -20.62 1.58 -5.72
N PHE A 194 -20.26 1.25 -4.49
CA PHE A 194 -18.91 0.82 -4.11
C PHE A 194 -18.95 -0.58 -3.52
N SER A 195 -17.79 -1.23 -3.39
CA SER A 195 -17.66 -2.52 -2.72
C SER A 195 -16.38 -2.54 -1.87
N PRO A 196 -16.38 -3.20 -0.71
CA PRO A 196 -15.16 -3.43 0.06
C PRO A 196 -14.16 -4.31 -0.71
N PRO A 197 -12.84 -4.18 -0.45
CA PRO A 197 -12.23 -3.21 0.45
C PRO A 197 -12.19 -1.81 -0.18
N LYS A 198 -12.49 -0.78 0.62
CA LYS A 198 -12.50 0.62 0.16
C LYS A 198 -12.19 1.57 1.30
N ILE A 199 -11.59 2.72 0.97
CA ILE A 199 -11.40 3.83 1.90
C ILE A 199 -12.35 4.96 1.49
N ILE A 200 -13.18 5.41 2.42
CA ILE A 200 -14.13 6.51 2.21
C ILE A 200 -13.80 7.60 3.23
N GLU A 201 -13.71 8.84 2.75
CA GLU A 201 -13.26 9.96 3.55
C GLU A 201 -14.12 11.18 3.28
N ALA A 202 -14.45 11.93 4.32
CA ALA A 202 -15.13 13.21 4.18
C ALA A 202 -14.60 14.22 5.19
N ASN A 203 -14.40 15.46 4.76
CA ASN A 203 -14.08 16.57 5.65
C ASN A 203 -15.37 17.24 6.12
N LEU A 204 -15.65 17.12 7.42
CA LEU A 204 -16.93 17.52 8.02
C LEU A 204 -16.72 18.50 9.16
N SER A 205 -17.56 19.53 9.20
CA SER A 205 -17.74 20.36 10.39
C SER A 205 -18.90 19.82 11.21
N LEU A 206 -18.61 19.44 12.47
CA LEU A 206 -19.60 18.85 13.37
C LEU A 206 -20.40 19.93 14.11
N PRO A 207 -21.73 19.74 14.28
CA PRO A 207 -22.55 20.52 15.19
C PRO A 207 -21.97 20.62 16.61
N ILE A 208 -22.00 21.81 17.21
CA ILE A 208 -21.79 21.95 18.66
C ILE A 208 -23.09 21.57 19.37
N ASN A 209 -23.00 20.66 20.35
CA ASN A 209 -24.13 20.20 21.17
C ASN A 209 -25.31 19.60 20.37
N PRO A 210 -25.12 18.51 19.61
CA PRO A 210 -26.24 17.74 19.11
C PRO A 210 -27.11 17.29 20.29
N THR A 211 -28.31 17.86 20.38
CA THR A 211 -29.31 17.52 21.40
C THR A 211 -29.94 16.15 21.18
N GLU A 212 -29.74 15.55 19.99
CA GLU A 212 -30.33 14.28 19.54
C GLU A 212 -29.38 13.50 18.61
N PHE A 213 -29.79 12.28 18.25
CA PHE A 213 -29.05 11.37 17.37
C PHE A 213 -29.09 11.83 15.90
N ASN A 214 -27.93 12.01 15.27
CA ASN A 214 -27.84 12.26 13.83
C ASN A 214 -26.82 11.32 13.18
N THR A 215 -27.15 10.70 12.05
CA THR A 215 -26.16 9.97 11.25
C THR A 215 -25.56 10.93 10.26
N MET A 216 -24.28 11.27 10.36
CA MET A 216 -23.73 12.40 9.61
C MET A 216 -23.16 11.99 8.27
N PHE A 217 -22.35 10.95 8.29
CA PHE A 217 -21.63 10.40 7.16
C PHE A 217 -21.63 8.90 7.34
N SER A 218 -22.30 8.21 6.44
CA SER A 218 -22.43 6.76 6.51
C SER A 218 -22.35 6.14 5.14
N ALA A 219 -22.09 4.85 5.11
CA ALA A 219 -22.34 4.01 3.97
C ALA A 219 -23.42 2.99 4.35
N GLN A 220 -24.38 2.76 3.43
CA GLN A 220 -25.41 1.74 3.61
C GLN A 220 -25.26 0.67 2.53
N ALA A 221 -25.29 -0.59 2.94
CA ALA A 221 -25.20 -1.71 2.02
C ALA A 221 -26.51 -1.90 1.25
N MET A 222 -26.41 -2.40 0.01
CA MET A 222 -27.55 -2.54 -0.90
C MET A 222 -28.48 -3.67 -0.45
N GLY A 223 -29.78 -3.39 -0.43
CA GLY A 223 -30.82 -4.42 -0.31
C GLY A 223 -31.19 -4.84 1.11
N SER A 224 -30.60 -4.25 2.15
CA SER A 224 -30.86 -4.58 3.56
C SER A 224 -31.12 -3.32 4.41
N GLU A 225 -32.30 -3.28 5.04
CA GLU A 225 -32.52 -2.33 6.13
C GLU A 225 -31.64 -2.72 7.33
N GLY A 226 -30.81 -1.78 7.80
CA GLY A 226 -29.96 -1.98 8.98
C GLY A 226 -28.47 -2.11 8.70
N ASP A 227 -28.04 -2.24 7.45
CA ASP A 227 -26.63 -2.40 7.11
C ASP A 227 -25.94 -1.05 6.98
N THR A 228 -25.38 -0.53 8.07
CA THR A 228 -24.80 0.81 8.11
C THR A 228 -23.42 0.83 8.70
N ILE A 229 -22.54 1.62 8.10
CA ILE A 229 -21.24 1.99 8.66
C ILE A 229 -21.20 3.49 8.68
N GLY A 230 -20.78 4.13 9.77
CA GLY A 230 -20.69 5.57 9.73
C GLY A 230 -20.34 6.26 11.03
N PHE A 231 -20.13 7.56 10.87
CA PHE A 231 -20.02 8.54 11.93
C PHE A 231 -21.40 9.13 12.23
N LYS A 232 -21.74 9.12 13.50
CA LYS A 232 -23.03 9.54 14.06
C LYS A 232 -22.76 10.49 15.22
N THR A 233 -23.76 11.28 15.59
CA THR A 233 -23.74 12.11 16.79
C THR A 233 -24.77 11.61 17.78
N ILE A 234 -24.47 11.73 19.07
CA ILE A 234 -25.40 11.44 20.15
C ILE A 234 -25.01 12.22 21.41
N ASN A 235 -25.93 13.02 21.96
CA ASN A 235 -25.77 13.71 23.25
C ASN A 235 -24.41 14.43 23.40
N SER A 236 -24.07 15.29 22.44
CA SER A 236 -22.76 15.96 22.36
C SER A 236 -21.51 15.06 22.21
N ASN A 237 -21.69 13.82 21.75
CA ASN A 237 -20.61 12.89 21.42
C ASN A 237 -20.64 12.47 19.97
N GLU A 238 -19.47 12.06 19.48
CA GLU A 238 -19.29 11.43 18.18
C GLU A 238 -19.30 9.92 18.41
N MET A 239 -20.01 9.20 17.55
CA MET A 239 -20.14 7.76 17.62
C MET A 239 -19.79 7.16 16.27
N THR A 240 -18.84 6.24 16.29
CA THR A 240 -18.59 5.33 15.17
C THR A 240 -19.52 4.13 15.32
N SER A 241 -20.07 3.65 14.22
CA SER A 241 -21.11 2.62 14.24
C SER A 241 -20.96 1.70 13.04
N THR A 242 -21.01 0.39 13.28
CA THR A 242 -21.22 -0.64 12.26
C THR A 242 -22.45 -1.44 12.66
N SER A 243 -23.33 -1.71 11.71
CA SER A 243 -24.50 -2.55 11.93
C SER A 243 -24.76 -3.38 10.69
N ASN A 244 -25.19 -4.62 10.91
CA ASN A 244 -25.89 -5.46 9.95
C ASN A 244 -27.19 -5.97 10.61
N PRO A 245 -28.06 -6.78 9.98
CA PRO A 245 -29.36 -7.10 10.57
C PRO A 245 -29.23 -8.01 11.80
N SER A 246 -28.08 -8.66 11.98
CA SER A 246 -27.79 -9.59 13.07
C SER A 246 -27.00 -8.98 14.22
N ASP A 247 -26.26 -7.89 13.99
CA ASP A 247 -25.29 -7.39 14.95
C ASP A 247 -24.98 -5.89 14.77
N LYS A 248 -24.60 -5.24 15.87
CA LYS A 248 -24.18 -3.84 15.92
C LYS A 248 -22.96 -3.67 16.82
N SER A 249 -22.03 -2.82 16.38
CA SER A 249 -20.91 -2.34 17.17
C SER A 249 -20.89 -0.81 17.16
N ASN A 250 -20.67 -0.20 18.32
CA ASN A 250 -20.53 1.24 18.45
C ASN A 250 -19.34 1.60 19.35
N ASN A 251 -18.66 2.68 19.01
CA ASN A 251 -17.69 3.31 19.89
C ASN A 251 -17.95 4.81 19.97
N ILE A 252 -18.00 5.36 21.18
CA ILE A 252 -18.39 6.75 21.46
C ILE A 252 -17.17 7.51 21.98
N VAL A 253 -16.90 8.66 21.38
CA VAL A 253 -15.82 9.58 21.77
C VAL A 253 -16.41 10.97 21.98
N LYS A 254 -15.85 11.73 22.91
CA LYS A 254 -16.26 13.12 23.16
C LYS A 254 -15.99 13.96 21.92
N MET A 255 -16.97 14.76 21.49
CA MET A 255 -16.79 15.69 20.39
C MET A 255 -15.80 16.80 20.72
N ASP A 256 -15.14 17.29 19.68
CA ASP A 256 -14.43 18.56 19.66
C ASP A 256 -14.85 19.30 18.38
N SER A 257 -15.18 20.58 18.53
CA SER A 257 -15.94 21.40 17.58
C SER A 257 -15.10 21.93 16.42
N LYS A 258 -14.29 21.05 15.80
CA LYS A 258 -13.43 21.40 14.68
C LYS A 258 -13.82 20.63 13.44
N GLU A 259 -13.61 21.27 12.31
CA GLU A 259 -13.61 20.63 11.01
C GLU A 259 -12.53 19.55 10.96
N LYS A 260 -12.93 18.33 10.58
CA LYS A 260 -12.10 17.12 10.68
C LYS A 260 -12.36 16.19 9.50
N VAL A 261 -11.30 15.52 9.07
CA VAL A 261 -11.39 14.42 8.11
C VAL A 261 -11.86 13.18 8.84
N HIS A 262 -12.99 12.63 8.43
CA HIS A 262 -13.55 11.38 8.94
C HIS A 262 -13.29 10.29 7.91
N THR A 263 -12.57 9.24 8.32
CA THR A 263 -12.13 8.15 7.45
C THR A 263 -12.75 6.85 7.90
N MET A 264 -13.35 6.11 6.96
CA MET A 264 -13.75 4.72 7.11
C MET A 264 -12.88 3.86 6.20
N LYS A 265 -11.94 3.12 6.79
CA LYS A 265 -11.19 2.09 6.06
C LYS A 265 -11.92 0.77 6.22
N TRP A 266 -12.68 0.40 5.20
CA TRP A 266 -13.63 -0.70 5.26
C TRP A 266 -13.08 -1.94 4.56
N ARG A 267 -12.91 -3.02 5.32
CA ARG A 267 -12.57 -4.38 4.88
C ARG A 267 -13.77 -5.32 5.05
N SER A 268 -13.70 -6.53 4.47
CA SER A 268 -14.75 -7.54 4.65
C SER A 268 -14.96 -7.96 6.12
N GLU A 269 -13.91 -7.91 6.92
CA GLU A 269 -13.85 -8.44 8.28
C GLU A 269 -13.91 -7.36 9.36
N ASP A 270 -13.55 -6.12 9.03
CA ASP A 270 -13.55 -5.00 9.97
C ASP A 270 -13.62 -3.63 9.30
N VAL A 271 -13.83 -2.62 10.13
CA VAL A 271 -13.72 -1.21 9.74
C VAL A 271 -12.82 -0.48 10.73
N ILE A 272 -11.81 0.21 10.20
CA ILE A 272 -11.00 1.15 10.97
C ILE A 272 -11.57 2.54 10.76
N PHE A 273 -12.03 3.16 11.84
CA PHE A 273 -12.45 4.55 11.84
C PHE A 273 -11.29 5.45 12.25
N GLN A 274 -11.08 6.52 11.50
CA GLN A 274 -10.10 7.54 11.84
C GLN A 274 -10.73 8.93 11.80
N THR A 275 -10.20 9.80 12.65
CA THR A 275 -10.52 11.23 12.67
C THR A 275 -9.21 11.99 12.55
N SER A 276 -9.11 12.87 11.54
CA SER A 276 -7.87 13.54 11.13
C SER A 276 -6.69 12.57 11.01
N TYR A 277 -6.92 11.46 10.29
CA TYR A 277 -5.95 10.37 10.04
C TYR A 277 -5.46 9.61 11.28
N SER A 278 -6.02 9.88 12.46
CA SER A 278 -5.73 9.16 13.70
C SER A 278 -6.82 8.14 13.99
N THR A 279 -6.46 6.89 14.25
CA THR A 279 -7.42 5.82 14.55
C THR A 279 -8.19 6.13 15.85
N VAL A 280 -9.52 6.12 15.75
CA VAL A 280 -10.43 6.33 16.88
C VAL A 280 -11.19 5.08 17.28
N ALA A 281 -11.41 4.14 16.35
CA ALA A 281 -12.06 2.87 16.61
C ALA A 281 -11.68 1.81 15.58
N ILE A 282 -11.72 0.54 16.01
CA ILE A 282 -11.67 -0.61 15.11
C ILE A 282 -12.88 -1.47 15.45
N HIS A 283 -13.74 -1.71 14.47
CA HIS A 283 -14.94 -2.54 14.63
C HIS A 283 -14.76 -3.84 13.87
N THR A 284 -14.93 -4.98 14.55
CA THR A 284 -14.84 -6.34 13.99
C THR A 284 -16.18 -7.08 13.99
N ARG A 285 -17.27 -6.36 14.30
CA ARG A 285 -18.63 -6.87 14.51
C ARG A 285 -19.66 -6.03 13.77
N GLY A 286 -20.74 -6.67 13.32
CA GLY A 286 -21.78 -6.01 12.55
C GLY A 286 -21.25 -5.35 11.26
N ILE A 287 -20.28 -5.99 10.59
CA ILE A 287 -19.63 -5.46 9.38
C ILE A 287 -20.44 -5.90 8.16
N PRO A 288 -21.07 -4.97 7.41
CA PRO A 288 -21.65 -5.29 6.12
C PRO A 288 -20.55 -5.65 5.11
N VAL A 289 -20.89 -6.53 4.16
CA VAL A 289 -19.99 -6.94 3.06
C VAL A 289 -20.57 -6.66 1.68
N ASP A 290 -21.86 -6.32 1.61
CA ASP A 290 -22.55 -6.01 0.37
C ASP A 290 -22.07 -4.68 -0.22
N PRO A 291 -22.24 -4.48 -1.53
CA PRO A 291 -21.99 -3.19 -2.16
C PRO A 291 -22.78 -2.07 -1.48
N PHE A 292 -22.28 -0.84 -1.50
CA PHE A 292 -22.83 0.25 -0.70
C PHE A 292 -22.88 1.58 -1.45
N TYR A 293 -23.73 2.48 -0.96
CA TYR A 293 -23.74 3.90 -1.33
C TYR A 293 -23.20 4.76 -0.19
N ILE A 294 -22.70 5.95 -0.51
CA ILE A 294 -22.35 6.97 0.47
C ILE A 294 -23.60 7.80 0.78
N PHE A 295 -23.85 8.03 2.06
CA PHE A 295 -24.95 8.82 2.58
C PHE A 295 -24.42 9.99 3.40
N PHE A 296 -25.00 11.15 3.17
CA PHE A 296 -25.05 12.20 4.18
C PHE A 296 -26.47 12.33 4.68
N THR A 297 -26.64 12.30 5.99
CA THR A 297 -27.96 12.34 6.63
C THR A 297 -27.95 13.43 7.70
N ASN A 298 -29.05 14.16 7.86
CA ASN A 298 -29.26 15.03 9.01
C ASN A 298 -30.70 14.80 9.52
N GLY A 299 -30.81 14.03 10.60
CA GLY A 299 -32.02 13.79 11.40
C GLY A 299 -33.31 13.38 10.64
N PRO A 300 -33.63 12.08 10.49
CA PRO A 300 -34.98 11.67 10.12
C PRO A 300 -36.02 11.85 11.26
N GLY A 301 -35.58 12.16 12.49
CA GLY A 301 -36.40 12.19 13.72
C GLY A 301 -36.87 13.55 14.23
N GLY A 302 -36.66 14.64 13.47
CA GLY A 302 -37.34 15.93 13.68
C GLY A 302 -37.04 16.63 15.01
N LYS A 303 -35.88 17.32 15.10
CA LYS A 303 -35.58 18.45 16.02
C LYS A 303 -34.14 19.01 15.92
N SER A 304 -33.31 18.53 14.97
CA SER A 304 -31.96 19.07 14.80
C SER A 304 -32.03 20.54 14.36
N THR A 305 -31.45 21.43 15.16
CA THR A 305 -31.31 22.87 14.84
C THR A 305 -29.98 23.18 14.17
N VAL A 306 -29.15 22.17 13.89
CA VAL A 306 -27.77 22.36 13.41
C VAL A 306 -27.56 21.72 12.05
N ASN A 307 -26.89 22.46 11.19
CA ASN A 307 -26.53 22.00 9.85
C ASN A 307 -25.29 21.11 9.90
N ILE A 308 -25.24 20.13 9.01
CA ILE A 308 -23.99 19.43 8.68
C ILE A 308 -23.33 20.17 7.54
N ILE A 309 -22.03 20.44 7.67
CA ILE A 309 -21.24 21.06 6.62
C ILE A 309 -20.20 20.04 6.16
N ALA A 310 -20.20 19.73 4.87
CA ALA A 310 -19.17 18.93 4.22
C ALA A 310 -18.40 19.81 3.23
N ASP A 311 -17.09 19.78 3.34
CA ASP A 311 -16.16 20.49 2.46
C ASP A 311 -15.83 19.63 1.24
N TRP A 312 -15.43 18.38 1.48
CA TRP A 312 -15.27 17.39 0.42
C TRP A 312 -15.57 15.98 0.90
N VAL A 313 -15.81 15.09 -0.05
CA VAL A 313 -15.94 13.64 0.15
C VAL A 313 -15.22 12.90 -0.97
N ARG A 314 -14.61 11.76 -0.65
CA ARG A 314 -13.92 10.90 -1.62
C ARG A 314 -14.04 9.42 -1.28
N ALA A 315 -13.90 8.60 -2.31
CA ALA A 315 -13.63 7.17 -2.19
C ALA A 315 -12.35 6.82 -2.97
N ARG A 316 -11.50 6.00 -2.37
CA ARG A 316 -10.21 5.59 -2.95
C ARG A 316 -9.89 4.13 -2.68
N LYS A 317 -8.94 3.59 -3.44
CA LYS A 317 -8.46 2.22 -3.30
C LYS A 317 -7.88 1.96 -1.91
N TYR A 318 -7.92 0.71 -1.49
CA TYR A 318 -7.42 0.25 -0.20
C TYR A 318 -6.14 -0.57 -0.40
N ALA A 319 -5.13 -0.30 0.42
CA ALA A 319 -3.96 -1.16 0.62
C ALA A 319 -3.61 -1.14 2.12
N PHE A 320 -3.17 -2.27 2.66
CA PHE A 320 -2.75 -2.34 4.06
C PHE A 320 -1.53 -3.26 4.25
N PRO A 321 -0.48 -2.77 4.94
CA PRO A 321 -0.22 -1.36 5.25
C PRO A 321 -0.24 -0.46 4.00
N GLU A 322 -0.59 0.82 4.17
CA GLU A 322 -0.52 1.76 3.04
C GLU A 322 0.94 1.95 2.58
N PRO A 323 1.18 2.31 1.31
CA PRO A 323 2.51 2.65 0.84
C PRO A 323 3.17 3.74 1.68
N LEU A 324 4.47 3.60 1.93
CA LEU A 324 5.22 4.57 2.72
C LEU A 324 5.83 5.62 1.81
N THR A 325 5.52 6.90 2.06
CA THR A 325 6.11 8.05 1.37
C THR A 325 7.49 8.39 1.96
N VAL A 326 8.52 8.51 1.10
CA VAL A 326 9.90 8.85 1.50
C VAL A 326 10.53 9.88 0.54
N THR A 327 11.30 10.83 1.10
CA THR A 327 11.91 11.97 0.37
C THR A 327 13.37 12.25 0.75
N GLY A 328 13.96 11.44 1.64
CA GLY A 328 15.28 11.68 2.23
C GLY A 328 15.93 10.39 2.74
N MET A 329 16.64 10.46 3.86
CA MET A 329 17.20 9.26 4.49
C MET A 329 16.08 8.31 4.93
N TYR A 330 16.08 7.10 4.38
CA TYR A 330 15.21 6.01 4.79
C TYR A 330 16.01 4.95 5.55
N ILE A 331 15.42 4.46 6.65
CA ILE A 331 16.01 3.44 7.52
C ILE A 331 14.96 2.37 7.77
N ASN A 332 15.28 1.13 7.41
CA ASN A 332 14.49 -0.03 7.80
C ASN A 332 15.33 -0.94 8.72
N LYS A 333 14.73 -1.38 9.83
CA LYS A 333 15.29 -2.37 10.74
C LYS A 333 14.38 -3.58 10.73
N SER A 334 14.93 -4.76 10.48
CA SER A 334 14.19 -6.02 10.49
C SER A 334 14.98 -7.11 11.23
N ALA A 335 14.26 -8.09 11.76
CA ALA A 335 14.83 -9.27 12.41
C ALA A 335 14.31 -10.53 11.72
N PHE A 336 15.20 -11.49 11.45
CA PHE A 336 14.81 -12.79 10.93
C PHE A 336 15.67 -13.92 11.51
N PRO A 337 15.06 -14.98 12.07
CA PRO A 337 13.63 -15.10 12.38
C PRO A 337 13.21 -14.19 13.57
N LYS A 338 11.96 -13.72 13.59
CA LYS A 338 11.41 -12.90 14.70
C LYS A 338 11.07 -13.73 15.94
N VAL A 339 10.94 -15.05 15.78
CA VAL A 339 10.68 -16.00 16.86
C VAL A 339 11.84 -16.99 16.88
N ILE A 340 12.55 -17.06 18.00
CA ILE A 340 13.74 -17.89 18.19
C ILE A 340 13.59 -18.72 19.47
N LYS A 341 14.32 -19.83 19.57
CA LYS A 341 14.53 -20.53 20.83
C LYS A 341 15.64 -19.86 21.64
N PRO A 342 15.73 -20.14 22.95
CA PRO A 342 16.91 -19.75 23.70
C PRO A 342 18.17 -20.23 23.00
N MET A 343 19.14 -19.33 22.86
CA MET A 343 20.43 -19.55 22.19
C MET A 343 20.33 -19.83 20.68
N GLU A 344 19.19 -19.54 20.04
CA GLU A 344 19.07 -19.51 18.59
C GLU A 344 19.29 -18.09 18.08
N GLU A 345 19.97 -17.96 16.94
CA GLU A 345 20.34 -16.67 16.37
C GLU A 345 19.16 -16.05 15.61
N SER A 346 18.99 -14.75 15.77
CA SER A 346 18.20 -13.90 14.88
C SER A 346 19.14 -12.92 14.17
N GLU A 347 19.08 -12.87 12.84
CA GLU A 347 19.81 -11.88 12.04
C GLU A 347 19.00 -10.58 11.98
N ILE A 348 19.63 -9.50 12.44
CA ILE A 348 19.13 -8.15 12.30
C ILE A 348 19.72 -7.54 11.04
N THR A 349 18.86 -7.03 10.17
CA THR A 349 19.24 -6.27 8.98
C THR A 349 18.83 -4.82 9.15
N VAL A 350 19.78 -3.91 8.99
CA VAL A 350 19.56 -2.46 8.94
C VAL A 350 19.85 -2.01 7.52
N TYR A 351 18.82 -1.49 6.87
CA TYR A 351 18.86 -1.00 5.51
C TYR A 351 18.77 0.52 5.51
N LEU A 352 19.73 1.18 4.90
CA LEU A 352 19.82 2.63 4.74
C LEU A 352 19.74 2.98 3.26
N LYS A 353 18.91 3.93 2.89
CA LYS A 353 18.87 4.45 1.51
C LYS A 353 18.70 5.95 1.49
N ASN A 354 19.50 6.63 0.67
CA ASN A 354 19.38 8.06 0.45
C ASN A 354 18.42 8.36 -0.71
N TYR A 355 17.16 8.66 -0.40
CA TYR A 355 16.19 9.16 -1.40
C TYR A 355 16.25 10.67 -1.61
N GLY A 356 17.15 11.37 -0.91
CA GLY A 356 17.34 12.80 -1.03
C GLY A 356 17.91 13.21 -2.38
N THR A 357 17.88 14.52 -2.67
CA THR A 357 18.31 15.09 -3.96
C THR A 357 19.81 15.33 -4.07
N SER A 358 20.61 14.89 -3.09
CA SER A 358 22.04 15.15 -3.02
C SER A 358 22.73 14.10 -2.16
N ASP A 359 24.05 14.02 -2.33
CA ASP A 359 24.88 13.24 -1.43
C ASP A 359 24.78 13.78 0.01
N ILE A 360 24.82 12.86 0.96
CA ILE A 360 24.90 13.16 2.39
C ILE A 360 26.22 12.67 2.93
N THR A 361 26.74 13.33 3.96
CA THR A 361 28.08 13.05 4.51
C THR A 361 28.07 12.93 6.03
N GLY A 362 29.18 12.45 6.60
CA GLY A 362 29.34 12.37 8.06
C GLY A 362 28.27 11.51 8.73
N ILE A 363 27.95 10.36 8.12
CA ILE A 363 26.89 9.47 8.58
C ILE A 363 27.39 8.70 9.79
N GLU A 364 26.64 8.74 10.89
CA GLU A 364 26.89 7.94 12.08
C GLU A 364 25.63 7.15 12.44
N VAL A 365 25.70 5.83 12.31
CA VAL A 365 24.63 4.89 12.64
C VAL A 365 24.88 4.39 14.05
N SER A 366 23.85 4.35 14.88
CA SER A 366 23.90 3.81 16.23
C SER A 366 22.67 2.96 16.50
N ASP A 367 22.87 1.85 17.20
CA ASP A 367 21.81 0.94 17.63
C ASP A 367 22.12 0.45 19.05
N SER A 368 21.11 -0.08 19.72
CA SER A 368 21.23 -0.64 21.05
C SER A 368 20.63 -2.03 21.11
N VAL A 369 21.29 -2.90 21.87
CA VAL A 369 20.82 -4.25 22.15
C VAL A 369 20.32 -4.29 23.60
N PRO A 370 19.10 -4.80 23.87
CA PRO A 370 18.60 -4.91 25.24
C PRO A 370 19.51 -5.77 26.13
N GLU A 371 19.58 -5.50 27.43
CA GLU A 371 20.50 -6.18 28.37
C GLU A 371 20.43 -7.71 28.36
N LYS A 372 19.27 -8.27 28.02
CA LYS A 372 18.99 -9.71 27.99
C LYS A 372 19.24 -10.36 26.64
N ILE A 373 19.65 -9.59 25.65
CA ILE A 373 19.98 -10.05 24.31
C ILE A 373 21.50 -9.92 24.17
N ASP A 374 22.17 -10.99 23.75
CA ASP A 374 23.61 -10.90 23.43
C ASP A 374 23.79 -10.68 21.93
N LEU A 375 24.78 -9.86 21.57
CA LEU A 375 25.32 -9.77 20.23
C LEU A 375 26.29 -10.94 19.99
N VAL A 376 26.04 -11.75 18.96
CA VAL A 376 26.79 -12.99 18.71
C VAL A 376 27.49 -13.03 17.35
N GLY A 377 27.27 -12.04 16.48
CA GLY A 377 28.01 -11.92 15.23
C GLY A 377 27.77 -10.59 14.50
N GLY A 378 28.69 -10.20 13.62
CA GLY A 378 28.55 -9.05 12.71
C GLY A 378 28.92 -7.67 13.28
N ASP A 379 29.45 -7.57 14.50
CA ASP A 379 29.98 -6.35 15.12
C ASP A 379 29.15 -5.07 14.88
N PHE A 380 27.91 -5.00 15.38
CA PHE A 380 27.23 -3.70 15.52
C PHE A 380 26.21 -3.61 16.66
N PRO A 381 26.57 -2.93 17.77
CA PRO A 381 25.71 -1.89 18.34
C PRO A 381 26.53 -0.80 19.08
N GLY A 382 27.06 0.16 18.32
CA GLY A 382 27.83 1.34 18.73
C GLY A 382 28.24 2.10 17.45
N PRO A 383 28.65 3.38 17.47
CA PRO A 383 28.55 4.22 16.26
C PRO A 383 29.40 3.71 15.09
N MET A 384 28.74 3.33 13.99
CA MET A 384 29.37 2.99 12.71
C MET A 384 29.33 4.21 11.83
N LYS A 385 30.49 4.59 11.28
CA LYS A 385 30.64 5.82 10.49
C LYS A 385 30.80 5.52 9.02
N PHE A 386 30.16 6.33 8.20
CA PHE A 386 30.39 6.39 6.76
C PHE A 386 30.65 7.82 6.34
N ASP A 387 31.58 8.00 5.41
CA ASP A 387 31.94 9.35 4.95
C ASP A 387 30.86 9.95 4.06
N ILE A 388 30.28 9.13 3.17
CA ILE A 388 29.31 9.56 2.17
C ILE A 388 28.31 8.46 1.85
N LEU A 389 27.06 8.85 1.61
CA LEU A 389 26.04 8.01 0.98
C LEU A 389 25.44 8.81 -0.19
N ARG A 390 25.73 8.39 -1.42
CA ARG A 390 25.32 9.14 -2.62
C ARG A 390 23.81 9.10 -2.81
N GLN A 391 23.28 10.04 -3.59
CA GLN A 391 21.88 10.01 -4.00
C GLN A 391 21.52 8.63 -4.63
N GLY A 392 20.45 8.00 -4.12
CA GLY A 392 19.98 6.68 -4.53
C GLY A 392 20.80 5.51 -4.00
N GLU A 393 21.95 5.76 -3.37
CA GLU A 393 22.80 4.71 -2.82
C GLU A 393 22.16 4.06 -1.60
N THR A 394 22.41 2.76 -1.47
CA THR A 394 21.90 1.90 -0.42
C THR A 394 23.06 1.32 0.36
N LYS A 395 22.91 1.23 1.69
CA LYS A 395 23.83 0.53 2.58
C LYS A 395 23.06 -0.47 3.42
N GLU A 396 23.60 -1.68 3.51
CA GLU A 396 23.04 -2.74 4.33
C GLU A 396 24.04 -3.13 5.42
N ILE A 397 23.56 -3.26 6.65
CA ILE A 397 24.33 -3.65 7.82
C ILE A 397 23.62 -4.84 8.43
N ARG A 398 24.36 -5.92 8.71
CA ARG A 398 23.82 -7.12 9.35
C ARG A 398 24.56 -7.43 10.63
N TYR A 399 23.81 -7.80 11.66
CA TYR A 399 24.38 -8.32 12.89
C TYR A 399 23.46 -9.39 13.47
N LYS A 400 24.01 -10.28 14.30
CA LYS A 400 23.30 -11.42 14.86
C LYS A 400 23.13 -11.27 16.35
N ILE A 401 21.95 -11.61 16.83
CA ILE A 401 21.62 -11.60 18.24
C ILE A 401 21.07 -12.95 18.68
N TRP A 402 21.11 -13.21 19.99
CA TRP A 402 20.37 -14.30 20.60
C TRP A 402 19.93 -13.91 22.02
N SER A 403 19.18 -14.79 22.70
CA SER A 403 18.96 -14.65 24.14
C SER A 403 18.99 -16.00 24.82
N LYS A 404 19.46 -16.04 26.06
CA LYS A 404 19.28 -17.19 26.95
C LYS A 404 17.92 -17.18 27.65
N GLU A 405 17.31 -16.01 27.79
CA GLU A 405 16.05 -15.84 28.49
C GLU A 405 14.87 -15.94 27.52
N THR A 406 13.82 -16.62 27.96
CA THR A 406 12.54 -16.61 27.25
C THR A 406 11.79 -15.31 27.53
N GLY A 407 11.12 -14.77 26.52
CA GLY A 407 10.34 -13.54 26.66
C GLY A 407 10.14 -12.83 25.32
N SER A 408 9.37 -11.75 25.35
CA SER A 408 9.28 -10.81 24.22
C SER A 408 10.24 -9.66 24.48
N PHE A 409 11.10 -9.37 23.51
CA PHE A 409 12.09 -8.31 23.59
C PHE A 409 11.82 -7.27 22.50
N THR A 410 11.86 -6.00 22.89
CA THR A 410 11.79 -4.88 21.97
C THR A 410 13.20 -4.42 21.63
N LEU A 411 13.54 -4.46 20.35
CA LEU A 411 14.73 -3.82 19.80
C LEU A 411 14.36 -2.36 19.50
N GLU A 412 15.04 -1.44 20.15
CA GLU A 412 14.82 0.00 19.96
C GLU A 412 15.19 0.42 18.52
N PRO A 413 14.67 1.57 18.05
CA PRO A 413 15.04 2.15 16.77
C PRO A 413 16.55 2.34 16.57
N VAL A 414 17.04 1.99 15.38
CA VAL A 414 18.36 2.46 14.91
C VAL A 414 18.26 3.97 14.71
N SER A 415 19.27 4.70 15.16
CA SER A 415 19.42 6.14 14.95
C SER A 415 20.56 6.43 13.99
N VAL A 416 20.32 7.32 13.04
CA VAL A 416 21.35 7.78 12.08
C VAL A 416 21.43 9.29 12.15
N THR A 417 22.61 9.82 12.42
CA THR A 417 22.92 11.24 12.20
C THR A 417 23.69 11.40 10.89
N TYR A 418 23.44 12.49 10.16
CA TYR A 418 24.11 12.77 8.89
C TYR A 418 24.07 14.26 8.59
N SER A 419 25.00 14.75 7.77
CA SER A 419 25.02 16.11 7.27
C SER A 419 24.39 16.19 5.88
N ASP A 420 23.46 17.13 5.69
CA ASP A 420 22.91 17.45 4.38
C ASP A 420 23.94 18.19 3.48
N LYS A 421 23.57 18.49 2.23
CA LYS A 421 24.43 19.22 1.29
C LYS A 421 24.87 20.61 1.77
N ASN A 422 24.16 21.20 2.73
CA ASN A 422 24.48 22.51 3.30
C ASN A 422 25.32 22.38 4.58
N GLY A 423 25.66 21.15 5.00
CA GLY A 423 26.41 20.86 6.22
C GLY A 423 25.56 20.87 7.49
N ASN A 424 24.23 20.94 7.39
CA ASN A 424 23.37 20.86 8.58
C ASN A 424 23.25 19.41 9.04
N VAL A 425 23.41 19.17 10.33
CA VAL A 425 23.26 17.85 10.93
C VAL A 425 21.78 17.53 11.11
N GLN A 426 21.37 16.37 10.59
CA GLN A 426 20.05 15.79 10.63
C GLN A 426 20.08 14.47 11.41
N THR A 427 18.92 14.04 11.91
CA THR A 427 18.74 12.75 12.58
C THR A 427 17.54 12.01 12.00
N ALA A 428 17.71 10.74 11.64
CA ALA A 428 16.66 9.84 11.22
C ALA A 428 16.64 8.59 12.12
N LYS A 429 15.47 7.95 12.27
CA LYS A 429 15.31 6.72 13.06
C LYS A 429 14.47 5.68 12.34
N SER A 430 14.74 4.41 12.58
CA SER A 430 13.89 3.30 12.15
C SER A 430 12.65 3.15 13.04
N GLU A 431 11.75 2.24 12.67
CA GLU A 431 10.76 1.70 13.60
C GLU A 431 11.41 0.71 14.59
N ARG A 432 10.71 0.44 15.71
CA ARG A 432 11.10 -0.60 16.68
C ARG A 432 10.77 -1.99 16.13
N VAL A 433 11.55 -3.00 16.53
CA VAL A 433 11.32 -4.40 16.14
C VAL A 433 11.03 -5.25 17.38
N GLN A 434 10.04 -6.14 17.30
CA GLN A 434 9.74 -7.11 18.36
C GLN A 434 10.31 -8.48 17.98
N ILE A 435 10.98 -9.13 18.92
CA ILE A 435 11.42 -10.52 18.82
C ILE A 435 10.88 -11.33 20.00
N LYS A 436 10.61 -12.62 19.80
CA LYS A 436 10.11 -13.53 20.84
C LYS A 436 11.04 -14.71 21.01
N VAL A 437 11.43 -15.00 22.25
CA VAL A 437 12.26 -16.15 22.62
C VAL A 437 11.42 -17.13 23.43
N SER A 438 11.26 -18.37 22.99
CA SER A 438 10.40 -19.36 23.68
C SER A 438 11.02 -20.75 23.75
N SER A 439 11.02 -21.36 24.94
CA SER A 439 11.39 -22.75 25.15
C SER A 439 10.18 -23.67 24.89
N ASN A 440 10.37 -24.73 24.09
CA ASN A 440 9.34 -25.75 23.95
C ASN A 440 9.42 -26.73 25.14
N SER A 441 8.66 -26.48 26.21
CA SER A 441 8.19 -27.51 27.17
C SER A 441 7.34 -26.89 28.30
N GLU A 442 6.02 -27.13 28.36
CA GLU A 442 5.30 -27.23 29.65
C GLU A 442 4.09 -28.17 29.55
N THR A 443 4.29 -29.40 30.02
CA THR A 443 3.23 -30.25 30.57
C THR A 443 2.85 -29.76 31.98
N GLY A 444 1.61 -29.29 32.15
CA GLY A 444 0.77 -29.42 33.34
C GLY A 444 1.20 -28.81 34.69
N LYS A 445 0.67 -27.61 35.01
CA LYS A 445 -0.35 -27.35 36.07
C LYS A 445 -0.53 -25.83 36.28
N SER A 446 -1.79 -25.38 36.32
CA SER A 446 -2.26 -24.02 36.65
C SER A 446 -2.48 -23.89 38.18
N PRO A 447 -2.63 -22.70 38.81
CA PRO A 447 -3.06 -21.45 38.19
C PRO A 447 -2.42 -20.11 38.65
N GLY A 448 -2.34 -19.18 37.70
CA GLY A 448 -2.11 -17.76 37.94
C GLY A 448 -2.24 -16.94 36.65
N ARG A 449 -3.22 -16.04 36.59
CA ARG A 449 -3.56 -15.19 35.44
C ARG A 449 -2.35 -14.49 34.78
N THR A 450 -2.15 -14.70 33.49
CA THR A 450 -1.90 -13.65 32.48
C THR A 450 -1.94 -14.27 31.07
N SER A 451 -2.61 -13.60 30.13
CA SER A 451 -2.83 -14.07 28.76
C SER A 451 -1.50 -14.29 28.01
N ALA A 452 -1.21 -15.55 27.66
CA ALA A 452 -0.12 -15.93 26.77
C ALA A 452 -0.68 -16.57 25.48
N THR A 453 -0.25 -16.04 24.34
CA THR A 453 -0.49 -16.43 22.92
C THR A 453 -0.31 -17.94 22.69
N SER A 454 -1.20 -18.60 21.93
CA SER A 454 -1.36 -20.07 22.01
C SER A 454 -1.41 -20.88 20.70
N ALA A 455 -0.69 -20.52 19.63
CA ALA A 455 -0.23 -21.52 18.64
C ALA A 455 1.18 -21.20 18.12
N SER A 456 1.88 -22.24 17.65
CA SER A 456 3.16 -22.11 16.95
C SER A 456 2.91 -22.38 15.47
N VAL A 457 3.23 -21.39 14.64
CA VAL A 457 3.11 -21.48 13.19
C VAL A 457 4.48 -21.15 12.60
N SER A 458 5.01 -22.04 11.76
CA SER A 458 6.27 -21.79 11.05
C SER A 458 6.16 -22.21 9.59
N LEU A 459 6.89 -21.50 8.72
CA LEU A 459 6.96 -21.72 7.29
C LEU A 459 8.43 -21.96 6.93
N HIS A 460 8.71 -23.10 6.31
CA HIS A 460 10.05 -23.44 5.84
C HIS A 460 9.97 -24.04 4.44
N GLY A 461 10.91 -23.66 3.58
CA GLY A 461 11.12 -24.33 2.30
C GLY A 461 12.18 -25.41 2.42
N GLU A 462 11.99 -26.56 1.77
CA GLU A 462 13.04 -27.60 1.73
C GLU A 462 14.28 -27.14 0.93
N LYS A 463 14.09 -26.24 -0.05
CA LYS A 463 15.15 -25.55 -0.78
C LYS A 463 14.75 -24.10 -1.05
N THR A 464 15.67 -23.18 -0.79
CA THR A 464 15.51 -21.74 -1.08
C THR A 464 16.39 -21.28 -2.24
N ASP A 465 17.38 -22.09 -2.66
CA ASP A 465 18.11 -21.94 -3.92
C ASP A 465 17.64 -23.03 -4.89
N VAL A 466 16.95 -22.64 -5.96
CA VAL A 466 16.31 -23.58 -6.90
C VAL A 466 16.57 -23.22 -8.34
N VAL A 467 16.48 -24.20 -9.24
CA VAL A 467 16.58 -23.94 -10.69
C VAL A 467 15.21 -23.63 -11.28
N LEU A 468 15.20 -22.88 -12.38
CA LEU A 468 13.98 -22.56 -13.13
C LEU A 468 13.19 -23.85 -13.48
N GLY A 469 11.91 -23.89 -13.12
CA GLY A 469 11.01 -25.02 -13.37
C GLY A 469 11.00 -26.11 -12.28
N GLU A 470 11.85 -26.00 -11.26
CA GLU A 470 11.86 -26.91 -10.11
C GLU A 470 10.65 -26.64 -9.19
N ASP A 471 10.05 -27.70 -8.65
CA ASP A 471 9.03 -27.60 -7.62
C ASP A 471 9.69 -27.33 -6.26
N ILE A 472 9.30 -26.24 -5.61
CA ILE A 472 9.65 -25.91 -4.23
C ILE A 472 8.54 -26.44 -3.32
N LEU A 473 8.91 -27.23 -2.32
CA LEU A 473 8.01 -27.66 -1.26
C LEU A 473 8.10 -26.70 -0.07
N LEU A 474 6.98 -26.04 0.22
CA LEU A 474 6.77 -25.26 1.43
C LEU A 474 6.05 -26.12 2.46
N LYS A 475 6.56 -26.16 3.69
CA LYS A 475 5.91 -26.82 4.82
C LYS A 475 5.49 -25.78 5.83
N LEU A 476 4.21 -25.81 6.18
CA LEU A 476 3.62 -25.02 7.24
C LEU A 476 3.14 -25.94 8.35
N SER A 477 3.65 -25.79 9.56
CA SER A 477 3.22 -26.60 10.70
C SER A 477 2.29 -25.79 11.59
N ALA A 478 1.13 -26.33 11.91
CA ALA A 478 0.18 -25.77 12.86
C ALA A 478 -0.17 -26.80 13.94
N VAL A 479 -0.14 -26.41 15.22
CA VAL A 479 -0.41 -27.31 16.34
C VAL A 479 -1.45 -26.70 17.27
N ASN A 480 -2.53 -27.45 17.53
CA ASN A 480 -3.55 -27.12 18.52
C ASN A 480 -3.20 -27.78 19.87
N LEU A 481 -3.10 -26.99 20.94
CA LEU A 481 -2.76 -27.51 22.27
C LEU A 481 -3.94 -28.25 22.90
N ILE A 482 -3.67 -29.32 23.67
CA ILE A 482 -4.67 -30.24 24.26
C ILE A 482 -5.73 -29.52 25.12
N ASN A 483 -5.40 -28.35 25.68
CA ASN A 483 -6.29 -27.57 26.54
C ASN A 483 -7.09 -26.48 25.81
N LYS A 484 -7.03 -26.40 24.48
CA LYS A 484 -7.74 -25.41 23.67
C LYS A 484 -8.93 -26.03 22.94
N PRO A 485 -9.97 -25.26 22.60
CA PRO A 485 -11.07 -25.74 21.74
C PRO A 485 -10.56 -26.14 20.34
N LYS A 486 -11.45 -26.69 19.50
CA LYS A 486 -11.14 -27.01 18.09
C LYS A 486 -10.56 -25.79 17.39
N MET A 487 -9.42 -25.93 16.70
CA MET A 487 -8.76 -24.83 16.00
C MET A 487 -9.13 -24.88 14.52
N HIS A 488 -9.59 -23.75 13.99
CA HIS A 488 -9.78 -23.55 12.56
C HIS A 488 -8.57 -22.79 12.03
N VAL A 489 -7.92 -23.32 11.00
CA VAL A 489 -6.71 -22.76 10.39
C VAL A 489 -6.99 -22.51 8.92
N GLN A 490 -6.88 -21.26 8.50
CA GLN A 490 -6.91 -20.88 7.09
C GLN A 490 -5.50 -20.52 6.65
N VAL A 491 -5.02 -21.20 5.61
CA VAL A 491 -3.74 -20.91 4.98
C VAL A 491 -3.98 -20.21 3.65
N ILE A 492 -3.34 -19.08 3.47
CA ILE A 492 -3.41 -18.24 2.28
C ILE A 492 -2.00 -18.11 1.72
N ILE A 493 -1.78 -18.53 0.48
CA ILE A 493 -0.52 -18.39 -0.23
C ILE A 493 -0.70 -17.39 -1.36
N ILE A 494 0.21 -16.42 -1.43
CA ILE A 494 0.25 -15.42 -2.49
C ILE A 494 1.55 -15.66 -3.26
N PRO A 495 1.53 -16.47 -4.34
CA PRO A 495 2.72 -16.69 -5.14
C PRO A 495 3.13 -15.37 -5.83
N PRO A 496 4.41 -14.97 -5.78
CA PRO A 496 4.89 -13.78 -6.47
C PRO A 496 4.82 -13.97 -7.99
N SER A 497 4.78 -12.86 -8.73
CA SER A 497 4.86 -12.86 -10.19
C SER A 497 6.09 -13.65 -10.64
N GLY A 498 5.88 -14.70 -11.44
CA GLY A 498 6.95 -15.63 -11.82
C GLY A 498 6.92 -16.97 -11.10
N MET A 499 5.95 -17.23 -10.22
CA MET A 499 5.71 -18.53 -9.60
C MET A 499 4.25 -18.98 -9.73
N SER A 500 4.00 -20.29 -9.60
CA SER A 500 2.65 -20.86 -9.64
C SER A 500 2.48 -21.93 -8.56
N VAL A 501 1.35 -21.94 -7.85
CA VAL A 501 1.02 -23.02 -6.91
C VAL A 501 0.59 -24.25 -7.70
N THR A 502 1.20 -25.40 -7.42
CA THR A 502 0.95 -26.69 -8.08
C THR A 502 0.22 -27.69 -7.18
N SER A 503 0.04 -27.40 -5.88
CA SER A 503 -0.77 -28.20 -4.96
C SER A 503 -2.27 -28.15 -5.29
N SER A 504 -2.93 -29.31 -5.35
CA SER A 504 -4.36 -29.43 -5.66
C SER A 504 -5.29 -29.17 -4.46
N GLU A 505 -4.78 -29.19 -3.22
CA GLU A 505 -5.56 -28.89 -2.00
C GLU A 505 -5.87 -27.40 -1.83
N PHE A 506 -5.18 -26.53 -2.59
CA PHE A 506 -5.37 -25.09 -2.53
C PHE A 506 -6.26 -24.63 -3.68
N SER A 507 -7.38 -24.01 -3.33
CA SER A 507 -8.30 -23.43 -4.30
C SER A 507 -7.88 -22.00 -4.65
N LYS A 508 -7.99 -21.63 -5.93
CA LYS A 508 -7.71 -20.25 -6.36
C LYS A 508 -8.85 -19.34 -5.91
N SER A 509 -8.55 -18.46 -4.96
CA SER A 509 -9.41 -17.37 -4.53
C SER A 509 -9.19 -16.13 -5.41
N GLY A 510 -10.12 -15.19 -5.42
CA GLY A 510 -10.03 -13.95 -6.20
C GLY A 510 -8.70 -13.20 -5.94
N ALA A 511 -8.24 -12.42 -6.93
CA ALA A 511 -6.97 -11.68 -6.90
C ALA A 511 -5.67 -12.53 -6.86
N GLY A 512 -5.71 -13.79 -7.32
CA GLY A 512 -4.50 -14.61 -7.50
C GLY A 512 -4.00 -15.31 -6.23
N GLN A 513 -4.79 -15.27 -5.17
CA GLN A 513 -4.51 -15.95 -3.90
C GLN A 513 -4.91 -17.42 -3.97
N PHE A 514 -4.22 -18.24 -3.18
CA PHE A 514 -4.51 -19.67 -3.05
C PHE A 514 -4.84 -19.97 -1.59
N THR A 515 -6.01 -20.55 -1.33
CA THR A 515 -6.52 -20.76 0.03
C THR A 515 -6.89 -22.20 0.30
N ALA A 516 -6.59 -22.65 1.52
CA ALA A 516 -7.01 -23.94 2.06
C ALA A 516 -7.37 -23.79 3.56
N ASP A 517 -8.44 -24.48 3.98
CA ASP A 517 -8.95 -24.44 5.35
C ASP A 517 -8.82 -25.81 6.01
N TYR A 518 -8.43 -25.81 7.28
CA TYR A 518 -8.17 -27.01 8.07
C TYR A 518 -8.76 -26.88 9.47
N GLU A 519 -9.17 -28.02 10.04
CA GLU A 519 -9.64 -28.09 11.42
C GLU A 519 -8.74 -29.03 12.21
N LEU A 520 -8.23 -28.57 13.36
CA LEU A 520 -7.36 -29.35 14.25
C LEU A 520 -8.05 -29.54 15.59
N ALA A 521 -8.23 -30.79 16.02
CA ALA A 521 -8.80 -31.08 17.33
C ALA A 521 -7.79 -30.72 18.45
N PRO A 522 -8.24 -30.59 19.70
CA PRO A 522 -7.35 -30.29 20.82
C PRO A 522 -6.25 -31.34 20.96
N GLY A 523 -4.98 -30.94 20.84
CA GLY A 523 -3.81 -31.82 20.88
C GLY A 523 -3.26 -32.23 19.52
N ASP A 524 -3.97 -31.95 18.43
CA ASP A 524 -3.55 -32.32 17.09
C ASP A 524 -2.56 -31.31 16.49
N GLY A 525 -1.58 -31.84 15.77
CA GLY A 525 -0.70 -31.08 14.89
C GLY A 525 -0.93 -31.49 13.43
N ARG A 526 -0.72 -30.54 12.52
CA ARG A 526 -0.73 -30.80 11.09
C ARG A 526 0.39 -30.07 10.38
N ASP A 527 1.10 -30.82 9.55
CA ASP A 527 1.98 -30.28 8.53
C ASP A 527 1.16 -30.08 7.25
N ILE A 528 1.23 -28.88 6.70
CA ILE A 528 0.52 -28.42 5.52
C ILE A 528 1.58 -28.21 4.44
N GLU A 529 1.45 -28.93 3.34
CA GLU A 529 2.43 -28.92 2.27
C GLU A 529 1.91 -28.15 1.06
N VAL A 530 2.66 -27.12 0.66
CA VAL A 530 2.35 -26.32 -0.54
C VAL A 530 3.49 -26.47 -1.53
N ARG A 531 3.19 -27.00 -2.70
CA ARG A 531 4.11 -27.03 -3.82
C ARG A 531 3.90 -25.79 -4.66
N ILE A 532 5.00 -25.08 -4.90
CA ILE A 532 5.06 -23.95 -5.83
C ILE A 532 6.13 -24.23 -6.87
N ARG A 533 5.92 -23.77 -8.10
CA ARG A 533 6.85 -23.93 -9.21
C ARG A 533 7.38 -22.59 -9.65
N SER A 534 8.69 -22.50 -9.86
CA SER A 534 9.34 -21.32 -10.42
C SER A 534 9.17 -21.27 -11.95
N ASN A 535 8.72 -20.13 -12.46
CA ASN A 535 8.50 -19.86 -13.89
C ASN A 535 9.39 -18.72 -14.41
N GLN A 536 10.11 -18.02 -13.53
CA GLN A 536 11.04 -16.93 -13.87
C GLN A 536 12.30 -17.01 -12.99
N ILE A 537 13.44 -16.55 -13.53
CA ILE A 537 14.72 -16.41 -12.81
C ILE A 537 14.70 -15.09 -12.03
N GLY A 538 15.22 -15.09 -10.81
CA GLY A 538 15.24 -13.91 -9.94
C GLY A 538 15.23 -14.25 -8.46
N ASP A 539 15.28 -13.20 -7.64
CA ASP A 539 15.06 -13.30 -6.21
C ASP A 539 13.58 -12.99 -5.93
N PHE A 540 12.90 -13.93 -5.29
CA PHE A 540 11.46 -13.86 -5.00
C PHE A 540 11.25 -13.97 -3.51
N ASN A 541 10.20 -13.33 -3.00
CA ASN A 541 9.75 -13.54 -1.63
C ASN A 541 8.37 -14.18 -1.67
N VAL A 542 8.24 -15.37 -1.12
CA VAL A 542 6.98 -16.10 -1.07
C VAL A 542 6.33 -15.83 0.27
N SER A 543 5.19 -15.14 0.24
CA SER A 543 4.41 -14.85 1.44
C SER A 543 3.32 -15.89 1.65
N GLY A 544 3.37 -16.56 2.80
CA GLY A 544 2.32 -17.40 3.33
C GLY A 544 1.67 -16.74 4.54
N ARG A 545 0.36 -16.55 4.49
CA ARG A 545 -0.43 -16.02 5.60
C ARG A 545 -1.24 -17.15 6.23
N ILE A 546 -1.23 -17.23 7.55
CA ILE A 546 -2.01 -18.18 8.32
C ILE A 546 -2.88 -17.40 9.30
N VAL A 547 -4.18 -17.61 9.19
CA VAL A 547 -5.17 -17.08 10.12
C VAL A 547 -5.75 -18.27 10.87
N TYR A 548 -5.73 -18.25 12.19
CA TYR A 548 -6.39 -19.29 12.98
C TYR A 548 -7.18 -18.74 14.15
N TYR A 549 -8.22 -19.47 14.56
CA TYR A 549 -9.03 -19.17 15.73
C TYR A 549 -9.51 -20.47 16.40
N PHE A 550 -9.95 -20.37 17.65
CA PHE A 550 -10.40 -21.53 18.43
C PHE A 550 -11.92 -21.48 18.69
N GLY A 551 -12.57 -22.64 18.56
CA GLY A 551 -14.02 -22.78 18.63
C GLY A 551 -14.72 -21.99 17.53
N ASP A 552 -15.96 -21.57 17.77
CA ASP A 552 -16.73 -20.81 16.78
C ASP A 552 -16.49 -19.30 16.84
N ASN A 553 -15.62 -18.83 17.74
CA ASN A 553 -15.39 -17.40 17.98
C ASN A 553 -14.23 -16.86 17.14
N LYS A 554 -14.57 -16.39 15.93
CA LYS A 554 -13.63 -15.77 15.00
C LYS A 554 -12.99 -14.47 15.51
N GLY A 555 -13.54 -13.85 16.56
CA GLY A 555 -13.02 -12.60 17.14
C GLY A 555 -11.70 -12.75 17.92
N THR A 556 -11.24 -13.99 18.14
CA THR A 556 -9.91 -14.28 18.72
C THR A 556 -8.92 -14.75 17.66
N SER A 557 -9.15 -14.43 16.39
CA SER A 557 -8.28 -14.86 15.31
C SER A 557 -6.88 -14.26 15.47
N GLU A 558 -5.87 -15.11 15.44
CA GLU A 558 -4.46 -14.68 15.36
C GLU A 558 -4.02 -14.83 13.90
N ASP A 559 -3.28 -13.84 13.41
CA ASP A 559 -2.87 -13.71 12.01
C ASP A 559 -1.34 -13.63 11.94
N TYR A 560 -0.77 -14.52 11.14
CA TYR A 560 0.66 -14.64 10.94
C TYR A 560 0.96 -14.56 9.46
N THR A 561 1.77 -13.57 9.08
CA THR A 561 2.39 -13.54 7.75
C THR A 561 3.83 -14.03 7.88
N LEU A 562 4.17 -14.99 7.04
CA LEU A 562 5.46 -15.65 6.99
C LEU A 562 6.02 -15.48 5.59
N ASP A 563 7.22 -14.95 5.51
CA ASP A 563 7.91 -14.67 4.26
C ASP A 563 9.08 -15.62 4.10
N LEU A 564 9.18 -16.24 2.92
CA LEU A 564 10.29 -17.11 2.56
C LEU A 564 11.00 -16.56 1.31
N PRO A 565 12.24 -16.08 1.44
CA PRO A 565 13.04 -15.69 0.29
C PRO A 565 13.47 -16.92 -0.50
N ILE A 566 13.33 -16.86 -1.82
CA ILE A 566 13.70 -17.90 -2.77
C ILE A 566 14.50 -17.29 -3.91
N LYS A 567 15.68 -17.85 -4.16
CA LYS A 567 16.55 -17.50 -5.27
C LYS A 567 16.42 -18.53 -6.38
N VAL A 568 15.96 -18.09 -7.54
CA VAL A 568 15.82 -18.94 -8.74
C VAL A 568 16.94 -18.64 -9.72
N GLN A 569 17.74 -19.65 -10.04
CA GLN A 569 18.87 -19.54 -10.95
C GLN A 569 18.63 -20.33 -12.25
N LYS A 570 19.40 -19.99 -13.30
CA LYS A 570 19.41 -20.79 -14.53
C LYS A 570 20.11 -22.12 -14.26
N GLU A 571 19.64 -23.20 -14.88
CA GLU A 571 20.28 -24.51 -14.77
C GLU A 571 21.74 -24.42 -15.24
N ASN A 572 22.68 -24.61 -14.31
CA ASN A 572 24.10 -24.72 -14.64
C ASN A 572 24.38 -26.14 -15.14
N SER A 573 24.42 -26.31 -16.45
CA SER A 573 25.00 -27.52 -17.04
C SER A 573 26.52 -27.48 -16.84
N SER A 574 27.03 -28.16 -15.82
CA SER A 574 28.46 -28.47 -15.77
C SER A 574 28.74 -29.84 -15.17
N THR A 575 29.29 -30.69 -16.06
CA THR A 575 30.22 -31.80 -15.81
C THR A 575 29.71 -33.04 -15.08
N GLN A 576 29.29 -34.04 -15.85
CA GLN A 576 29.62 -35.43 -15.54
C GLN A 576 30.97 -35.75 -16.18
N GLU A 577 32.05 -35.77 -15.39
CA GLU A 577 33.19 -36.63 -15.68
C GLU A 577 32.90 -38.02 -15.12
N LEU A 578 32.80 -39.02 -15.99
CA LEU A 578 33.01 -40.43 -15.69
C LEU A 578 33.54 -41.13 -16.95
N THR A 579 34.88 -41.11 -17.03
CA THR A 579 35.82 -42.11 -17.59
C THR A 579 35.39 -43.13 -18.67
N LYS A 580 36.31 -43.28 -19.65
CA LYS A 580 36.69 -44.49 -20.44
C LYS A 580 35.76 -44.84 -21.62
N ARG A 581 36.19 -45.09 -22.86
CA ARG A 581 37.46 -45.58 -23.47
C ARG A 581 37.62 -45.04 -24.90
N VAL A 582 38.88 -44.94 -25.33
CA VAL A 582 39.31 -44.77 -26.72
C VAL A 582 39.15 -46.09 -27.49
N SER A 583 38.68 -46.03 -28.73
CA SER A 583 39.04 -46.93 -29.86
C SER A 583 38.83 -46.17 -31.18
N PRO A 584 39.74 -46.27 -32.17
CA PRO A 584 39.73 -45.47 -33.40
C PRO A 584 39.02 -46.19 -34.56
N ASP A 585 38.92 -45.49 -35.70
CA ASP A 585 38.37 -45.89 -37.03
C ASP A 585 36.94 -45.38 -37.29
N ALA A 586 36.55 -44.79 -38.42
CA ALA A 586 37.23 -44.36 -39.64
C ALA A 586 36.30 -43.39 -40.41
N GLU A 587 36.88 -42.65 -41.37
CA GLU A 587 36.26 -42.06 -42.59
C GLU A 587 35.34 -40.82 -42.49
N ALA A 588 35.88 -39.69 -42.99
CA ALA A 588 35.15 -38.60 -43.66
C ALA A 588 34.75 -39.06 -45.10
N PRO A 589 33.86 -38.38 -45.90
CA PRO A 589 33.74 -36.91 -46.03
C PRO A 589 32.32 -36.36 -46.41
N GLY A 590 32.18 -35.03 -46.55
CA GLY A 590 31.16 -34.45 -47.44
C GLY A 590 30.60 -33.07 -47.10
N PHE A 591 31.00 -32.07 -47.89
CA PHE A 591 30.40 -30.74 -48.08
C PHE A 591 28.86 -30.79 -48.31
N GLU A 592 28.10 -29.78 -47.84
CA GLU A 592 27.59 -28.69 -48.69
C GLU A 592 26.69 -27.70 -47.93
N ALA A 593 26.94 -26.42 -48.19
CA ALA A 593 26.05 -25.30 -47.88
C ALA A 593 25.25 -24.98 -49.15
N VAL A 594 23.92 -24.90 -49.07
CA VAL A 594 23.10 -24.27 -50.11
C VAL A 594 21.96 -23.47 -49.47
N LEU A 595 22.06 -22.15 -49.63
CA LEU A 595 21.00 -21.15 -49.48
C LEU A 595 19.99 -21.29 -50.63
N TRP A 596 18.69 -21.20 -50.35
CA TRP A 596 17.65 -20.97 -51.36
C TRP A 596 16.92 -19.64 -51.09
N ILE A 597 16.94 -18.75 -52.08
CA ILE A 597 16.11 -17.55 -52.21
C ILE A 597 15.20 -17.74 -53.43
N SER A 598 13.90 -17.50 -53.27
CA SER A 598 12.97 -16.89 -54.25
C SER A 598 11.57 -16.91 -53.61
N GLY A 599 10.65 -15.96 -53.75
CA GLY A 599 10.52 -14.76 -54.57
C GLY A 599 9.01 -14.52 -54.75
N LEU A 600 8.47 -13.37 -54.35
CA LEU A 600 7.11 -12.91 -54.72
C LEU A 600 7.01 -11.40 -54.42
N LEU A 601 7.49 -10.56 -55.34
CA LEU A 601 6.78 -9.90 -56.46
C LEU A 601 5.80 -8.79 -56.04
N PHE A 602 6.40 -7.60 -56.04
CA PHE A 602 5.80 -6.30 -56.30
C PHE A 602 5.40 -6.24 -57.79
N ALA A 603 4.11 -6.23 -58.10
CA ALA A 603 3.59 -5.87 -59.41
C ALA A 603 2.12 -5.44 -59.28
N ILE A 604 1.88 -4.13 -59.20
CA ILE A 604 0.74 -3.34 -59.74
C ILE A 604 0.96 -1.91 -59.22
N PHE A 605 1.74 -1.11 -59.95
CA PHE A 605 1.43 0.30 -60.21
C PHE A 605 2.48 0.85 -61.16
N LEU A 606 2.23 0.75 -62.46
CA LEU A 606 2.69 1.65 -63.53
C LEU A 606 2.20 1.04 -64.85
N ILE A 607 1.01 1.47 -65.32
CA ILE A 607 0.68 1.74 -66.73
C ILE A 607 -0.68 2.46 -66.75
N LYS A 608 -0.61 3.78 -66.91
CA LYS A 608 -1.37 4.64 -67.84
C LYS A 608 -0.63 5.98 -67.76
N LYS A 609 -0.20 6.61 -68.85
CA LYS A 609 -0.88 6.74 -70.14
C LYS A 609 0.13 7.27 -71.17
N LYS A 610 0.09 6.69 -72.38
CA LYS A 610 0.62 7.29 -73.62
C LYS A 610 -0.04 8.65 -73.87
N GLY A 611 0.74 9.57 -74.42
CA GLY A 611 0.36 10.91 -74.90
C GLY A 611 1.63 11.68 -75.18
#